data_AF-A0A356QLU3-F1
#
_entry.id   AF-A0A356QLU3-F1
#
_cell.length_a   1.000
_cell.length_b   1.000
_cell.length_c   1.000
_cell.angle_alpha   90.00
_cell.angle_beta   90.00
_cell.angle_gamma   90.00
#
_symmetry.space_group_name_H-M   'P 1'
#
loop_
_entity.id
_entity.type
_entity.pdbx_description
1 polymer ?
#
loop_
_entity_poly.entity_id
_entity_poly.type
_entity_poly.pdbx_seq_one_letter_code
_entity_poly.pdbx_strand_id
1 'polypeptide(L)'
;FSWANQTTAVIALWTGTMYLVLSRKPYLITSIPAVFMTMATFTYLAYAPIGFNLPLQTSYIVAALGTLVCIALFMKRVRRLSRATFSVDEPVPGALDQDATLATSSR
;
A
#
# COMPACT_ATOMS: atom_id res chain seq x y z
N PHE A 1 -5.24 -21.41 5.60
CA PHE A 1 -4.43 -20.63 4.65
C PHE A 1 -5.05 -19.31 4.19
N SER A 2 -6.36 -19.07 4.39
CA SER A 2 -7.01 -17.83 3.93
C SER A 2 -6.42 -16.53 4.52
N TRP A 3 -6.05 -16.52 5.81
CA TRP A 3 -5.44 -15.33 6.44
C TRP A 3 -4.11 -14.92 5.80
N ALA A 4 -3.28 -15.89 5.42
CA ALA A 4 -1.97 -15.61 4.84
C ALA A 4 -2.12 -14.96 3.46
N ASN A 5 -3.05 -15.47 2.62
CA ASN A 5 -3.34 -14.88 1.32
C ASN A 5 -3.91 -13.44 1.44
N GLN A 6 -4.84 -13.23 2.37
CA GLN A 6 -5.37 -11.89 2.65
C GLN A 6 -4.27 -10.93 3.12
N THR A 7 -3.36 -11.40 3.98
CA THR A 7 -2.22 -10.60 4.45
C THR A 7 -1.29 -10.21 3.30
N THR A 8 -1.00 -11.12 2.37
CA THR A 8 -0.22 -10.80 1.17
C THR A 8 -0.87 -9.70 0.34
N ALA A 9 -2.19 -9.79 0.12
CA ALA A 9 -2.94 -8.74 -0.58
C ALA A 9 -2.87 -7.39 0.14
N VAL A 10 -3.01 -7.39 1.48
CA VAL A 10 -2.87 -6.17 2.30
C VAL A 10 -1.48 -5.54 2.14
N ILE A 11 -0.41 -6.33 2.20
CA ILE A 11 0.96 -5.83 2.04
C ILE A 11 1.16 -5.26 0.63
N ALA A 12 0.67 -5.94 -0.41
CA ALA A 12 0.77 -5.45 -1.78
C ALA A 12 0.03 -4.11 -1.97
N LEU A 13 -1.18 -3.97 -1.42
CA LEU A 13 -1.97 -2.74 -1.48
C LEU A 13 -1.29 -1.57 -0.76
N TRP A 14 -0.74 -1.79 0.44
CA TRP A 14 0.01 -0.76 1.17
C TRP A 14 1.33 -0.38 0.47
N THR A 15 1.98 -1.36 -0.17
CA THR A 15 3.19 -1.12 -0.98
C THR A 15 2.87 -0.27 -2.20
N GLY A 16 1.82 -0.60 -2.94
CA GLY A 16 1.33 0.20 -4.07
C GLY A 16 0.84 1.60 -3.63
N THR A 17 0.21 1.70 -2.47
CA THR A 17 -0.16 3.00 -1.87
C THR A 17 1.08 3.85 -1.60
N MET A 18 2.12 3.27 -0.99
CA MET A 18 3.38 4.00 -0.74
C MET A 18 4.03 4.47 -2.04
N TYR A 19 4.08 3.61 -3.06
CA TYR A 19 4.59 3.99 -4.38
C TYR A 19 3.84 5.22 -4.94
N LEU A 20 2.51 5.17 -5.00
CA LEU A 20 1.71 6.29 -5.54
C LEU A 20 1.86 7.57 -4.72
N VAL A 21 1.95 7.46 -3.40
CA VAL A 21 2.22 8.60 -2.50
C VAL A 21 3.56 9.25 -2.82
N LEU A 22 4.62 8.46 -2.96
CA LEU A 22 5.96 8.98 -3.25
C LEU A 22 6.07 9.54 -4.67
N SER A 23 5.42 8.91 -5.66
CA SER A 23 5.33 9.42 -7.04
C SER A 23 4.35 10.59 -7.22
N ARG A 24 3.73 11.09 -6.14
CA ARG A 24 2.70 12.15 -6.16
C ARG A 24 1.54 11.90 -7.12
N LYS A 25 1.16 10.63 -7.28
CA LYS A 25 0.01 10.17 -8.06
C LYS A 25 -1.22 9.98 -7.14
N PRO A 26 -2.45 9.88 -7.67
CA PRO A 26 -3.64 9.67 -6.86
C PRO A 26 -3.58 8.33 -6.13
N TYR A 27 -3.24 8.35 -4.83
CA TYR A 27 -3.04 7.15 -4.00
C TYR A 27 -4.33 6.58 -3.40
N LEU A 28 -5.45 7.32 -3.48
CA LEU A 28 -6.73 6.89 -2.90
C LEU A 28 -7.25 5.58 -3.51
N ILE A 29 -6.92 5.33 -4.77
CA ILE A 29 -7.32 4.12 -5.50
C ILE A 29 -6.79 2.83 -4.86
N THR A 30 -5.61 2.89 -4.22
CA THR A 30 -5.03 1.75 -3.50
C THR A 30 -5.23 1.86 -2.00
N SER A 31 -5.27 3.06 -1.41
CA SER A 31 -5.39 3.21 0.04
C SER A 31 -6.77 2.80 0.57
N ILE A 32 -7.85 3.10 -0.16
CA ILE A 32 -9.22 2.70 0.25
C ILE A 32 -9.35 1.17 0.33
N PRO A 33 -9.01 0.39 -0.72
CA PRO A 33 -9.05 -1.06 -0.61
C PRO A 33 -8.01 -1.59 0.38
N ALA A 34 -6.85 -0.94 0.57
CA ALA A 34 -5.87 -1.33 1.59
C ALA A 34 -6.47 -1.31 3.01
N VAL A 35 -7.15 -0.23 3.37
CA VAL A 35 -7.79 -0.09 4.70
C VAL A 35 -8.89 -1.12 4.89
N PHE A 36 -9.77 -1.29 3.89
CA PHE A 36 -10.83 -2.29 3.95
C PHE A 36 -10.28 -3.71 4.12
N MET A 37 -9.29 -4.09 3.29
CA MET A 37 -8.66 -5.40 3.39
C MET A 37 -7.93 -5.61 4.71
N THR A 38 -7.34 -4.56 5.28
CA THR A 38 -6.70 -4.63 6.61
C THR A 38 -7.74 -4.96 7.69
N MET A 39 -8.87 -4.26 7.69
CA MET A 39 -9.96 -4.53 8.64
C MET A 39 -10.56 -5.92 8.45
N ALA A 40 -10.80 -6.35 7.21
CA ALA A 40 -11.32 -7.68 6.90
C ALA A 40 -10.36 -8.78 7.38
N THR A 41 -9.05 -8.61 7.14
CA THR A 41 -8.02 -9.56 7.55
C THR A 41 -7.92 -9.65 9.07
N PHE A 42 -7.93 -8.52 9.79
CA PHE A 42 -7.92 -8.55 11.26
C PHE A 42 -9.21 -9.11 11.85
N THR A 43 -10.37 -8.81 11.26
CA THR A 43 -11.64 -9.41 11.67
C THR A 43 -11.58 -10.92 11.51
N TYR A 44 -11.08 -11.41 10.37
CA TYR A 44 -10.91 -12.84 10.13
C TYR A 44 -9.96 -13.47 11.16
N LEU A 45 -8.83 -12.81 11.47
CA LEU A 45 -7.86 -13.32 12.44
C LEU A 45 -8.46 -13.39 13.86
N ALA A 46 -9.26 -12.39 14.25
CA ALA A 46 -9.92 -12.34 15.55
C ALA A 46 -11.08 -13.35 15.68
N TYR A 47 -11.89 -13.48 14.63
CA TYR A 47 -13.12 -14.29 14.66
C TYR A 47 -12.88 -15.77 14.34
N ALA A 48 -11.96 -16.10 13.43
CA ALA A 48 -11.85 -17.46 12.92
C ALA A 48 -11.54 -18.47 14.04
N PRO A 49 -12.07 -19.71 13.97
CA PRO A 49 -11.83 -20.74 14.98
C PRO A 49 -10.35 -21.12 15.15
N ILE A 50 -9.57 -21.00 14.06
CA ILE A 50 -8.11 -21.22 14.05
C ILE A 50 -7.30 -20.00 14.50
N GLY A 51 -7.96 -18.84 14.64
CA GLY A 51 -7.37 -17.59 15.10
C GLY A 51 -7.60 -17.42 16.59
N PHE A 52 -8.16 -16.26 16.98
CA PHE A 52 -8.46 -15.98 18.40
C PHE A 52 -9.85 -16.46 18.85
N ASN A 53 -10.69 -16.95 17.91
CA ASN A 53 -12.04 -17.47 18.18
C ASN A 53 -12.89 -16.54 19.07
N LEU A 54 -12.80 -15.23 18.84
CA LEU A 54 -13.53 -14.22 19.59
C LEU A 54 -14.96 -14.06 19.04
N PRO A 55 -15.92 -13.62 19.88
CA PRO A 55 -17.23 -13.19 19.40
C PRO A 55 -17.11 -12.12 18.31
N LEU A 56 -18.06 -12.10 17.37
CA LEU A 56 -18.00 -11.22 16.20
C LEU A 56 -17.93 -9.72 16.57
N GLN A 57 -18.70 -9.30 17.58
CA GLN A 57 -18.67 -7.92 18.09
C GLN A 57 -17.29 -7.51 18.60
N THR A 58 -16.67 -8.35 19.44
CA THR A 58 -15.32 -8.12 19.96
C THR A 58 -14.29 -8.12 18.82
N SER A 59 -14.45 -9.01 17.84
CA SER A 59 -13.58 -9.11 16.67
C SER A 59 -13.57 -7.82 15.85
N TYR A 60 -14.72 -7.18 15.64
CA TYR A 60 -14.80 -5.90 14.94
C TYR A 60 -14.09 -4.77 15.71
N ILE A 61 -14.21 -4.73 17.04
CA ILE A 61 -13.54 -3.73 17.87
C ILE A 61 -12.02 -3.90 17.77
N VAL A 62 -11.52 -5.13 17.95
CA VAL A 62 -10.09 -5.43 17.83
C VAL A 62 -9.57 -5.12 16.43
N ALA A 63 -10.32 -5.48 15.39
CA ALA A 63 -9.95 -5.19 14.00
C ALA A 63 -9.92 -3.70 13.69
N ALA A 64 -10.88 -2.92 14.20
CA ALA A 64 -10.91 -1.48 14.04
C ALA A 64 -9.69 -0.81 14.71
N LEU A 65 -9.37 -1.21 15.94
CA LEU A 65 -8.19 -0.72 16.66
C LEU A 65 -6.89 -1.09 15.93
N GLY A 66 -6.75 -2.34 15.50
CA GLY A 66 -5.59 -2.79 14.72
C GLY A 66 -5.44 -2.00 13.41
N THR A 67 -6.54 -1.78 12.70
CA THR A 67 -6.55 -1.01 11.45
C THR A 67 -6.13 0.44 11.67
N LEU A 68 -6.63 1.08 12.73
CA LEU A 68 -6.23 2.44 13.12
C LEU A 68 -4.73 2.52 13.42
N VAL A 69 -4.18 1.54 14.13
CA VAL A 69 -2.73 1.46 14.39
C VAL A 69 -1.93 1.33 13.10
N CYS A 70 -2.34 0.44 12.18
CA CYS A 70 -1.70 0.29 10.87
C CYS A 70 -1.71 1.59 10.07
N ILE A 71 -2.85 2.29 10.01
CA ILE A 71 -2.97 3.60 9.35
C ILE A 71 -2.04 4.62 10.02
N ALA A 72 -2.03 4.71 11.34
CA ALA A 72 -1.19 5.66 12.06
C ALA A 72 0.31 5.42 11.79
N LEU A 73 0.76 4.16 11.79
CA LEU A 73 2.13 3.78 11.46
C LEU A 73 2.47 4.10 10.01
N PHE A 74 1.57 3.80 9.07
CA PHE A 74 1.74 4.12 7.66
C PHE A 74 1.88 5.62 7.44
N MET A 75 0.99 6.43 8.03
CA MET A 75 1.03 7.89 7.94
C MET A 75 2.31 8.47 8.55
N LYS A 76 2.78 7.93 9.68
CA LYS A 76 4.08 8.30 10.27
C LYS A 76 5.23 8.00 9.30
N ARG A 77 5.19 6.85 8.62
CA ARG A 77 6.21 6.46 7.64
C ARG A 77 6.19 7.35 6.40
N VAL A 78 5.00 7.63 5.85
CA VAL A 78 4.81 8.56 4.72
C VAL A 78 5.41 9.92 5.05
N ARG A 79 5.04 10.54 6.18
CA ARG A 79 5.58 11.86 6.58
C ARG A 79 7.10 11.88 6.68
N ARG A 80 7.72 10.77 7.11
CA ARG A 80 9.18 10.65 7.18
C ARG A 80 9.81 10.53 5.79
N LEU A 81 9.21 9.74 4.90
CA LEU A 81 9.77 9.47 3.57
C LEU A 81 9.52 10.60 2.58
N SER A 82 8.34 11.23 2.59
CA SER A 82 8.04 12.35 1.69
C SER A 82 8.92 13.59 1.93
N ARG A 83 9.61 13.67 3.07
CA ARG A 83 10.61 14.71 3.36
C ARG A 83 11.97 14.43 2.73
N ALA A 84 12.28 13.18 2.42
CA ALA A 84 13.49 12.82 1.68
C ALA A 84 13.11 12.79 0.19
N THR A 85 13.63 13.72 -0.60
CA THR A 85 13.38 13.78 -2.05
C THR A 85 13.97 12.51 -2.70
N PHE A 86 13.13 11.49 -2.88
CA PHE A 86 13.51 10.26 -3.56
C PHE A 86 12.90 10.27 -4.97
N SER A 87 13.74 10.21 -6.00
CA SER A 87 13.26 9.96 -7.36
C SER A 87 12.80 8.50 -7.42
N VAL A 88 11.49 8.30 -7.50
CA VAL A 88 10.92 6.95 -7.58
C VAL A 88 11.19 6.32 -8.94
N ASP A 89 11.28 7.14 -9.98
CA ASP A 89 11.51 6.70 -11.34
C ASP A 89 13.01 6.91 -11.67
N GLU A 90 13.64 5.84 -12.15
CA GLU A 90 14.97 5.92 -12.77
C GLU A 90 14.80 6.23 -14.26
N PRO A 91 15.55 7.20 -14.83
CA PRO A 91 15.49 7.46 -16.26
C PRO A 91 15.95 6.22 -17.03
N VAL A 92 15.15 5.79 -18.01
CA VAL A 92 15.43 4.62 -18.85
C VAL A 92 16.75 4.86 -19.62
N PRO A 93 17.79 4.03 -19.41
CA PRO A 93 19.05 4.17 -20.15
C PRO A 93 18.79 4.09 -21.66
N GLY A 94 19.11 5.16 -22.40
CA GLY A 94 18.92 5.25 -23.85
C GLY A 94 17.68 6.03 -24.32
N ALA A 95 16.75 6.42 -23.43
CA ALA A 95 15.61 7.27 -23.83
C ALA A 95 16.07 8.66 -24.34
N LEU A 96 17.11 9.22 -23.71
CA LEU A 96 17.69 10.51 -24.12
C LEU A 96 18.39 10.43 -25.49
N ASP A 97 19.02 9.29 -25.82
CA ASP A 97 19.66 9.09 -27.12
C ASP A 97 18.61 8.90 -28.22
N GLN A 98 17.51 8.20 -27.93
CA GLN A 98 16.45 7.95 -28.90
C GLN A 98 15.71 9.24 -29.29
N ASP A 99 15.42 10.12 -28.33
CA ASP A 99 14.82 11.44 -28.59
C ASP A 99 15.77 12.35 -29.42
N ALA A 100 17.07 12.32 -29.12
CA ALA A 100 18.07 13.05 -29.91
C ALA A 100 18.22 12.51 -31.35
N THR A 101 18.11 11.19 -31.52
CA THR A 101 18.18 10.53 -32.83
C THR A 101 16.93 10.82 -33.67
N LEU A 102 15.74 10.79 -33.05
CA LEU A 102 14.46 11.14 -33.69
C LEU A 102 14.41 12.62 -34.11
N ALA A 103 14.94 13.53 -33.29
CA ALA A 103 15.02 14.96 -33.62
C ALA A 103 16.01 15.27 -34.77
N THR A 104 17.00 14.40 -34.99
CA THR A 104 17.99 14.54 -36.08
C THR A 104 17.52 13.90 -37.38
N SER A 105 16.76 12.81 -37.33
CA SER A 105 16.21 12.10 -38.51
C SER A 105 15.05 12.84 -39.20
N SER A 106 14.48 13.86 -38.57
CA SER A 106 13.34 14.63 -39.10
C SER A 106 13.73 15.94 -39.83
N ARG A 107 15.02 16.13 -40.14
CA ARG A 107 15.54 17.21 -40.98
C ARG A 107 16.06 16.66 -42.29
#